data_AF-A0AAD2WVN9-F1
#
_entry.id   AF-A0AAD2WVN9-F1
#
_cell.length_a   1.000
_cell.length_b   1.000
_cell.length_c   1.000
_cell.angle_alpha   90.00
_cell.angle_beta   90.00
_cell.angle_gamma   90.00
#
_symmetry.space_group_name_H-M   'P 1'
#
loop_
_entity.id
_entity.type
_entity.pdbx_description
1 polymer ?
#
loop_
_entity_poly.entity_id
_entity_poly.type
_entity_poly.pdbx_seq_one_letter_code
_entity_poly.pdbx_strand_id
1 'polypeptide(L)'
;MRAWKGIVLILSSIAVTLVAWQNAGLSEFVVPGLALTSLSLTFLLSTKFRILESYFQGIENMYFYHKVMAVFSMILLLLHKIGLGQGGHGSEFAKTIGSAGLYLFLSIVFVAYFGNFLKYEIWRFIHRFVYLAYILGLVHTFMILGDRILGNTLLSLIVLGYAVIGVISGFYIIFLYSRMRFRRVGYVQKVTHLNHDTTEIEIAMKRPYRYDYG
;
A
#
# COMPACT_ATOMS: atom_id res chain seq x y z
N MET A 1 -2.37 -23.24 8.67
CA MET A 1 -3.76 -22.72 8.78
C MET A 1 -3.93 -21.56 7.81
N ARG A 2 -5.07 -21.45 7.10
CA ARG A 2 -5.26 -20.44 6.03
C ARG A 2 -5.50 -19.04 6.62
N ALA A 3 -5.00 -17.99 5.97
CA ALA A 3 -5.11 -16.57 6.37
C ALA A 3 -6.53 -15.98 6.23
N TRP A 4 -7.55 -16.69 6.71
CA TRP A 4 -8.97 -16.37 6.47
C TRP A 4 -9.37 -14.98 6.94
N LYS A 5 -8.92 -14.56 8.14
CA LYS A 5 -9.23 -13.22 8.69
C LYS A 5 -8.71 -12.10 7.78
N GLY A 6 -7.48 -12.25 7.26
CA GLY A 6 -6.89 -11.31 6.32
C GLY A 6 -7.65 -11.25 4.99
N ILE A 7 -8.08 -12.40 4.47
CA ILE A 7 -8.90 -12.46 3.25
C ILE A 7 -10.26 -11.79 3.46
N VAL A 8 -10.94 -12.06 4.58
CA VAL A 8 -12.21 -11.41 4.91
C VAL A 8 -12.06 -9.90 5.04
N LEU A 9 -10.97 -9.40 5.63
CA LEU A 9 -10.67 -7.97 5.68
C LEU A 9 -10.60 -7.37 4.28
N ILE A 10 -9.86 -8.01 3.36
CA ILE A 10 -9.73 -7.52 1.97
C ILE A 10 -11.08 -7.55 1.26
N LEU A 11 -11.78 -8.68 1.29
CA LEU A 11 -13.05 -8.86 0.57
C LEU A 11 -14.14 -7.92 1.09
N SER A 12 -14.24 -7.75 2.41
CA SER A 12 -15.19 -6.79 3.01
C SER A 12 -14.86 -5.35 2.62
N SER A 13 -13.58 -4.98 2.55
CA SER A 13 -13.16 -3.65 2.11
C SER A 13 -13.56 -3.35 0.67
N ILE A 14 -13.38 -4.32 -0.23
CA ILE A 14 -13.79 -4.25 -1.63
C ILE A 14 -15.32 -4.18 -1.75
N ALA A 15 -16.04 -5.06 -1.04
CA ALA A 15 -17.50 -5.12 -1.08
C ALA A 15 -18.13 -3.80 -0.58
N VAL A 16 -17.68 -3.29 0.56
CA VAL A 16 -18.19 -2.03 1.13
C VAL A 16 -17.90 -0.85 0.21
N THR A 17 -16.73 -0.81 -0.42
CA THR A 17 -16.40 0.23 -1.42
C THR A 17 -17.36 0.16 -2.60
N LEU A 18 -17.56 -1.02 -3.18
CA LEU A 18 -18.48 -1.22 -4.30
C LEU A 18 -19.91 -0.79 -3.95
N VAL A 19 -20.42 -1.22 -2.78
CA VAL A 19 -21.75 -0.86 -2.29
C VAL A 19 -21.88 0.65 -2.10
N ALA A 20 -20.86 1.32 -1.54
CA ALA A 20 -20.89 2.76 -1.32
C ALA A 20 -21.01 3.57 -2.62
N TRP A 21 -20.24 3.20 -3.65
CA TRP A 21 -20.31 3.85 -4.97
C TRP A 21 -21.63 3.59 -5.69
N GLN A 22 -22.14 2.36 -5.64
CA GLN A 22 -23.43 2.00 -6.24
C GLN A 22 -24.59 2.72 -5.56
N ASN A 23 -24.61 2.78 -4.23
CA ASN A 23 -25.65 3.50 -3.48
C ASN A 23 -25.66 5.00 -3.77
N ALA A 24 -24.51 5.58 -4.12
CA ALA A 24 -24.42 6.97 -4.53
C ALA A 24 -24.86 7.23 -5.98
N GLY A 25 -25.21 6.19 -6.74
CA GLY A 25 -25.53 6.29 -8.17
C GLY A 25 -24.34 6.62 -9.07
N LEU A 26 -23.11 6.43 -8.56
CA LEU A 26 -21.85 6.81 -9.22
C LEU A 26 -21.08 5.59 -9.73
N SER A 27 -21.77 4.73 -10.50
CA SER A 27 -21.23 3.45 -10.97
C SER A 27 -19.97 3.58 -11.84
N GLU A 28 -19.84 4.67 -12.59
CA GLU A 28 -18.65 4.98 -13.42
C GLU A 28 -17.37 5.17 -12.58
N PHE A 29 -17.52 5.51 -11.29
CA PHE A 29 -16.40 5.71 -10.37
C PHE A 29 -16.09 4.50 -9.48
N VAL A 30 -16.81 3.37 -9.65
CA VAL A 30 -16.55 2.14 -8.88
C VAL A 30 -15.13 1.64 -9.11
N VAL A 31 -14.67 1.59 -10.37
CA VAL A 31 -13.33 1.09 -10.73
C VAL A 31 -12.21 1.95 -10.11
N PRO A 32 -12.15 3.28 -10.31
CA PRO A 32 -11.13 4.10 -9.65
C PRO A 32 -11.27 4.12 -8.12
N GLY A 33 -12.51 4.04 -7.59
CA GLY A 33 -12.75 3.92 -6.16
C GLY A 33 -12.13 2.65 -5.55
N LEU A 34 -12.34 1.50 -6.19
CA LEU A 34 -11.71 0.24 -5.80
C LEU A 34 -10.19 0.29 -5.92
N ALA A 35 -9.65 1.00 -6.91
CA ALA A 35 -8.21 1.18 -7.07
C ALA A 35 -7.60 1.94 -5.88
N LEU A 36 -8.25 3.02 -5.42
CA LEU A 36 -7.82 3.80 -4.25
C LEU A 36 -7.94 3.02 -2.94
N THR A 37 -9.04 2.29 -2.73
CA THR A 37 -9.18 1.38 -1.57
C THR A 37 -8.06 0.33 -1.57
N SER A 38 -7.76 -0.25 -2.74
CA SER A 38 -6.69 -1.24 -2.87
C SER A 38 -5.31 -0.68 -2.56
N LEU A 39 -5.00 0.56 -2.95
CA LEU A 39 -3.76 1.24 -2.56
C LEU A 39 -3.72 1.55 -1.06
N SER A 40 -4.83 2.01 -0.48
CA SER A 40 -4.93 2.21 0.97
C SER A 40 -4.60 0.93 1.72
N LEU A 41 -5.20 -0.19 1.32
CA LEU A 41 -4.91 -1.50 1.91
C LEU A 41 -3.46 -1.92 1.69
N THR A 42 -2.88 -1.62 0.53
CA THR A 42 -1.45 -1.88 0.24
C THR A 42 -0.55 -1.15 1.24
N PHE A 43 -0.83 0.12 1.56
CA PHE A 43 -0.12 0.85 2.61
C PHE A 43 -0.39 0.27 4.00
N LEU A 44 -1.65 -0.05 4.33
CA LEU A 44 -2.00 -0.65 5.62
C LEU A 44 -1.22 -1.95 5.88
N LEU A 45 -1.16 -2.83 4.89
CA LEU A 45 -0.40 -4.09 4.97
C LEU A 45 1.11 -3.86 5.14
N SER A 46 1.64 -2.78 4.57
CA SER A 46 3.06 -2.45 4.71
C SER A 46 3.47 -2.03 6.13
N THR A 47 2.52 -1.63 6.99
CA THR A 47 2.80 -1.14 8.36
C THR A 47 3.39 -2.20 9.30
N LYS A 48 3.21 -3.50 8.98
CA LYS A 48 3.65 -4.61 9.84
C LYS A 48 3.10 -4.52 11.26
N PHE A 49 1.85 -4.09 11.36
CA PHE A 49 1.16 -4.02 12.63
C PHE A 49 0.84 -5.43 13.12
N ARG A 50 1.10 -5.72 14.41
CA ARG A 50 1.05 -7.08 14.97
C ARG A 50 -0.33 -7.74 14.83
N ILE A 51 -1.41 -6.96 14.97
CA ILE A 51 -2.77 -7.47 14.79
C ILE A 51 -2.97 -7.91 13.34
N LEU A 52 -2.54 -7.10 12.38
CA LEU A 52 -2.65 -7.41 10.96
C LEU A 52 -1.81 -8.63 10.59
N GLU A 53 -0.58 -8.71 11.08
CA GLU A 53 0.30 -9.87 10.92
C GLU A 53 -0.38 -11.16 11.40
N SER A 54 -1.07 -11.14 12.55
CA SER A 54 -1.81 -12.30 13.05
C SER A 54 -3.00 -12.69 12.16
N TYR A 55 -3.66 -11.72 11.52
CA TYR A 55 -4.77 -11.98 10.59
C TYR A 55 -4.28 -12.66 9.32
N PHE A 56 -3.07 -12.33 8.88
CA PHE A 56 -2.41 -12.93 7.72
C PHE A 56 -1.56 -14.15 8.05
N GLN A 57 -1.47 -14.55 9.32
CA GLN A 57 -0.68 -15.71 9.76
C GLN A 57 0.82 -15.54 9.44
N GLY A 58 1.36 -14.36 9.70
CA GLY A 58 2.78 -14.06 9.54
C GLY A 58 3.08 -13.01 8.48
N ILE A 59 4.31 -12.49 8.55
CA ILE A 59 4.74 -11.36 7.73
C ILE A 59 4.85 -11.72 6.24
N GLU A 60 5.23 -12.96 5.92
CA GLU A 60 5.40 -13.43 4.55
C GLU A 60 4.08 -13.42 3.77
N ASN A 61 3.01 -13.94 4.37
CA ASN A 61 1.68 -13.90 3.78
C ASN A 61 1.18 -12.46 3.64
N MET A 62 1.39 -11.62 4.64
CA MET A 62 1.00 -10.21 4.57
C MET A 62 1.73 -9.47 3.43
N TYR A 63 3.00 -9.79 3.19
CA TYR A 63 3.77 -9.31 2.04
C TYR A 63 3.28 -9.85 0.70
N PHE A 64 2.86 -11.12 0.66
CA PHE A 64 2.20 -11.67 -0.51
C PHE A 64 0.94 -10.87 -0.86
N TYR A 65 0.05 -10.63 0.12
CA TYR A 65 -1.17 -9.86 -0.12
C TYR A 65 -0.91 -8.39 -0.41
N HIS A 66 0.13 -7.76 0.17
CA HIS A 66 0.56 -6.42 -0.23
C HIS A 66 0.86 -6.34 -1.73
N LYS A 67 1.63 -7.31 -2.28
CA LYS A 67 1.90 -7.38 -3.72
C LYS A 67 0.64 -7.62 -4.54
N VAL A 68 -0.24 -8.54 -4.09
CA VAL A 68 -1.52 -8.81 -4.76
C VAL A 68 -2.38 -7.54 -4.84
N MET A 69 -2.52 -6.80 -3.74
CA MET A 69 -3.32 -5.57 -3.72
C MET A 69 -2.72 -4.45 -4.59
N ALA A 70 -1.39 -4.35 -4.65
CA ALA A 70 -0.71 -3.40 -5.54
C ALA A 70 -0.95 -3.73 -7.02
N VAL A 71 -0.82 -5.00 -7.41
CA VAL A 71 -1.09 -5.45 -8.79
C VAL A 71 -2.58 -5.31 -9.13
N PHE A 72 -3.47 -5.64 -8.20
CA PHE A 72 -4.91 -5.47 -8.39
C PHE A 72 -5.27 -3.99 -8.61
N SER A 73 -4.70 -3.08 -7.81
CA SER A 73 -4.89 -1.64 -8.03
C SER A 73 -4.33 -1.18 -9.38
N MET A 74 -3.16 -1.67 -9.80
CA MET A 74 -2.60 -1.38 -11.12
C MET A 74 -3.56 -1.75 -12.25
N ILE A 75 -4.14 -2.95 -12.19
CA ILE A 75 -5.12 -3.40 -13.19
C ILE A 75 -6.34 -2.48 -13.20
N LEU A 76 -6.89 -2.15 -12.03
CA LEU A 76 -8.04 -1.24 -11.91
C LEU A 76 -7.74 0.17 -12.44
N LEU A 77 -6.55 0.71 -12.18
CA LEU A 77 -6.15 2.02 -12.70
C LEU A 77 -5.97 2.03 -14.22
N LEU A 78 -5.46 0.94 -14.80
CA LEU A 78 -5.40 0.78 -16.26
C LEU A 78 -6.80 0.70 -16.86
N LEU A 79 -7.71 -0.07 -16.24
CA LEU A 79 -9.11 -0.14 -16.64
C LEU A 79 -9.81 1.22 -16.52
N HIS A 80 -9.52 1.99 -15.46
CA HIS A 80 -10.03 3.35 -15.30
C HIS A 80 -9.57 4.26 -16.45
N LYS A 81 -8.27 4.23 -16.81
CA LYS A 81 -7.75 5.02 -17.94
C LYS A 81 -8.40 4.63 -19.27
N ILE A 82 -8.57 3.33 -19.53
CA ILE A 82 -9.19 2.83 -20.76
C ILE A 82 -10.68 3.21 -20.81
N GLY A 83 -11.40 3.04 -19.69
CA GLY A 83 -12.82 3.32 -19.58
C GLY A 83 -13.21 4.78 -19.78
N LEU A 84 -12.31 5.72 -19.47
CA LEU A 84 -12.53 7.15 -19.72
C LEU A 84 -12.39 7.57 -21.21
N GLY A 85 -11.70 6.78 -22.04
CA GLY A 85 -11.41 7.14 -23.42
C GLY A 85 -10.68 8.49 -23.55
N GLN A 86 -11.01 9.29 -24.57
CA GLN A 86 -10.42 10.62 -24.78
C GLN A 86 -11.08 11.72 -23.93
N GLY A 87 -12.19 11.44 -23.24
CA GLY A 87 -13.10 12.45 -22.66
C GLY A 87 -13.13 12.50 -21.14
N GLY A 88 -12.00 12.25 -20.46
CA GLY A 88 -11.93 12.16 -18.99
C GLY A 88 -12.63 13.29 -18.23
N HIS A 89 -13.07 13.01 -17.00
CA HIS A 89 -13.81 13.98 -16.19
C HIS A 89 -12.90 15.06 -15.58
N GLY A 90 -13.48 16.24 -15.32
CA GLY A 90 -12.81 17.36 -14.64
C GLY A 90 -12.01 18.28 -15.55
N SER A 91 -11.35 19.27 -14.94
CA SER A 91 -10.52 20.24 -15.64
C SER A 91 -9.24 19.61 -16.22
N GLU A 92 -8.61 20.25 -17.20
CA GLU A 92 -7.32 19.81 -17.74
C GLU A 92 -6.25 19.67 -16.66
N PHE A 93 -6.30 20.52 -15.63
CA PHE A 93 -5.40 20.41 -14.49
C PHE A 93 -5.67 19.13 -13.68
N ALA A 94 -6.94 18.79 -13.39
CA ALA A 94 -7.30 17.54 -12.72
C ALA A 94 -6.86 16.30 -13.51
N LYS A 95 -7.04 16.31 -14.84
CA LYS A 95 -6.58 15.24 -15.75
C LYS A 95 -5.06 15.09 -15.73
N THR A 96 -4.34 16.21 -15.67
CA THR A 96 -2.86 16.23 -15.58
C THR A 96 -2.40 15.60 -14.27
N ILE A 97 -3.00 15.97 -13.14
CA ILE A 97 -2.70 15.38 -11.82
C ILE A 97 -2.99 13.87 -11.82
N GLY A 98 -4.15 13.45 -12.36
CA GLY A 98 -4.50 12.04 -12.46
C GLY A 98 -3.50 11.24 -13.32
N SER A 99 -3.12 11.79 -14.48
CA SER A 99 -2.13 11.18 -15.37
C SER A 99 -0.74 11.11 -14.72
N ALA A 100 -0.31 12.16 -14.05
CA ALA A 100 0.96 12.19 -13.33
C ALA A 100 1.00 11.14 -12.21
N GLY A 101 -0.07 11.04 -11.41
CA GLY A 101 -0.21 10.01 -10.39
C GLY A 101 -0.16 8.59 -10.96
N LEU A 102 -0.89 8.34 -12.06
CA LEU A 102 -0.89 7.05 -12.74
C LEU A 102 0.50 6.68 -13.28
N TYR A 103 1.15 7.57 -14.03
CA TYR A 103 2.46 7.27 -14.61
C TYR A 103 3.50 7.05 -13.53
N LEU A 104 3.51 7.87 -12.48
CA LEU A 104 4.38 7.67 -11.33
C LEU A 104 4.13 6.30 -10.67
N PHE A 105 2.87 5.93 -10.45
CA PHE A 105 2.53 4.63 -9.89
C PHE A 105 3.02 3.47 -10.77
N LEU A 106 2.75 3.51 -12.07
CA LEU A 106 3.18 2.47 -13.02
C LEU A 106 4.71 2.34 -13.08
N SER A 107 5.43 3.46 -13.11
CA SER A 107 6.89 3.47 -13.06
C SER A 107 7.41 2.81 -11.77
N ILE A 108 6.76 3.04 -10.64
CA ILE A 108 7.20 2.46 -9.36
C ILE A 108 6.85 0.98 -9.26
N VAL A 109 5.73 0.53 -9.80
CA VAL A 109 5.41 -0.91 -9.89
C VAL A 109 6.45 -1.62 -10.76
N PHE A 110 6.87 -1.00 -11.87
CA PHE A 110 7.94 -1.52 -12.72
C PHE A 110 9.27 -1.62 -11.94
N VAL A 111 9.69 -0.56 -11.24
CA VAL A 111 10.87 -0.58 -10.38
C VAL A 111 10.75 -1.64 -9.27
N ALA A 112 9.56 -1.81 -8.70
CA ALA A 112 9.31 -2.81 -7.67
C ALA A 112 9.49 -4.24 -8.21
N TYR A 113 8.99 -4.51 -9.42
CA TYR A 113 9.12 -5.81 -10.09
C TYR A 113 10.58 -6.12 -10.46
N PHE A 114 11.32 -5.15 -10.99
CA PHE A 114 12.75 -5.30 -11.35
C PHE A 114 13.71 -5.03 -10.19
N GLY A 115 13.23 -5.05 -8.94
CA GLY A 115 14.02 -4.70 -7.76
C GLY A 115 15.27 -5.56 -7.57
N ASN A 116 15.29 -6.80 -8.08
CA ASN A 116 16.43 -7.71 -7.99
C ASN A 116 17.69 -7.21 -8.72
N PHE A 117 17.55 -6.26 -9.66
CA PHE A 117 18.67 -5.65 -10.39
C PHE A 117 19.21 -4.38 -9.70
N LEU A 118 18.55 -3.91 -8.64
CA LEU A 118 18.88 -2.68 -7.96
C LEU A 118 19.46 -2.96 -6.58
N LYS A 119 20.40 -2.11 -6.15
CA LYS A 119 20.83 -2.12 -4.74
C LYS A 119 19.62 -1.84 -3.86
N TYR A 120 19.49 -2.61 -2.78
CA TYR A 120 18.33 -2.54 -1.88
C TYR A 120 18.00 -1.12 -1.42
N GLU A 121 19.00 -0.31 -1.04
CA GLU A 121 18.76 1.06 -0.57
C GLU A 121 18.23 1.98 -1.67
N ILE A 122 18.68 1.81 -2.93
CA ILE A 122 18.19 2.57 -4.07
C ILE A 122 16.74 2.18 -4.38
N TRP A 123 16.49 0.87 -4.48
CA TRP A 123 15.15 0.33 -4.68
C TRP A 123 14.18 0.82 -3.59
N ARG A 124 14.60 0.73 -2.32
CA ARG A 124 13.81 1.16 -1.17
C ARG A 124 13.59 2.67 -1.16
N PHE A 125 14.53 3.48 -1.63
CA PHE A 125 14.34 4.91 -1.76
C PHE A 125 13.32 5.24 -2.86
N ILE A 126 13.50 4.68 -4.06
CA ILE A 126 12.60 4.93 -5.20
C ILE A 126 11.18 4.43 -4.90
N HIS A 127 11.05 3.27 -4.26
CA HIS A 127 9.75 2.69 -3.94
C HIS A 127 8.89 3.59 -3.02
N ARG A 128 9.51 4.46 -2.20
CA ARG A 128 8.76 5.40 -1.33
C ARG A 128 7.93 6.41 -2.10
N PHE A 129 8.29 6.71 -3.36
CA PHE A 129 7.52 7.62 -4.20
C PHE A 129 6.10 7.11 -4.51
N VAL A 130 5.78 5.84 -4.20
CA VAL A 130 4.43 5.29 -4.34
C VAL A 130 3.42 6.07 -3.49
N TYR A 131 3.89 6.64 -2.38
CA TYR A 131 3.10 7.51 -1.54
C TYR A 131 2.71 8.80 -2.25
N LEU A 132 3.63 9.43 -2.98
CA LEU A 132 3.32 10.61 -3.78
C LEU A 132 2.29 10.28 -4.87
N ALA A 133 2.43 9.15 -5.55
CA ALA A 133 1.44 8.72 -6.55
C ALA A 133 0.04 8.56 -5.94
N TYR A 134 -0.06 7.99 -4.74
CA TYR A 134 -1.32 7.86 -4.02
C TYR A 134 -1.92 9.22 -3.61
N ILE A 135 -1.09 10.15 -3.11
CA ILE A 135 -1.54 11.52 -2.79
C ILE A 135 -2.06 12.25 -4.04
N LEU A 136 -1.36 12.14 -5.18
CA LEU A 136 -1.84 12.71 -6.44
C LEU A 136 -3.18 12.11 -6.86
N GLY A 137 -3.36 10.79 -6.69
CA GLY A 137 -4.64 10.12 -6.92
C GLY A 137 -5.77 10.66 -6.04
N LEU A 138 -5.52 10.87 -4.74
CA LEU A 138 -6.49 11.46 -3.82
C LEU A 138 -6.83 12.90 -4.21
N VAL A 139 -5.83 13.75 -4.47
CA VAL A 139 -6.04 15.13 -4.90
C VAL A 139 -6.87 15.18 -6.19
N HIS A 140 -6.55 14.34 -7.17
CA HIS A 140 -7.33 14.19 -8.39
C HIS A 140 -8.80 13.84 -8.09
N THR A 141 -9.07 12.90 -7.18
CA THR A 141 -10.44 12.55 -6.77
C THR A 141 -11.16 13.71 -6.10
N PHE A 142 -10.52 14.46 -5.20
CA PHE A 142 -11.13 15.63 -4.57
C PHE A 142 -11.45 16.74 -5.57
N MET A 143 -10.61 16.94 -6.59
CA MET A 143 -10.87 17.94 -7.63
C MET A 143 -12.07 17.60 -8.51
N ILE A 144 -12.42 16.32 -8.68
CA ILE A 144 -13.54 15.88 -9.51
C ILE A 144 -14.81 15.71 -8.68
N LEU A 145 -14.71 15.14 -7.48
CA LEU A 145 -15.85 14.67 -6.69
C LEU A 145 -15.96 15.31 -5.31
N GLY A 146 -15.22 16.39 -5.03
CA GLY A 146 -15.19 17.06 -3.72
C GLY A 146 -16.57 17.26 -3.09
N ASP A 147 -17.50 17.86 -3.83
CA ASP A 147 -18.87 18.12 -3.36
C ASP A 147 -19.67 16.85 -3.02
N ARG A 148 -19.31 15.71 -3.62
CA ARG A 148 -19.98 14.42 -3.41
C ARG A 148 -19.37 13.60 -2.27
N ILE A 149 -18.09 13.78 -1.99
CA ILE A 149 -17.32 12.98 -1.02
C ILE A 149 -17.01 13.69 0.30
N LEU A 150 -17.36 14.98 0.41
CA LEU A 150 -17.22 15.78 1.64
C LEU A 150 -18.54 15.92 2.43
N GLY A 151 -19.59 15.19 2.04
CA GLY A 151 -20.90 15.21 2.70
C GLY A 151 -21.02 14.19 3.84
N ASN A 152 -22.21 14.10 4.43
CA ASN A 152 -22.54 13.08 5.44
C ASN A 152 -23.22 11.86 4.80
N THR A 153 -22.51 11.19 3.88
CA THR A 153 -23.02 10.03 3.13
C THR A 153 -22.15 8.79 3.38
N LEU A 154 -22.71 7.60 3.13
CA LEU A 154 -21.93 6.35 3.16
C LEU A 154 -20.71 6.43 2.22
N LEU A 155 -20.88 7.01 1.02
CA LEU A 155 -19.78 7.23 0.09
C LEU A 155 -18.66 8.04 0.73
N SER A 156 -18.98 9.18 1.34
CA SER A 156 -18.02 10.06 1.98
C SER A 156 -17.28 9.34 3.11
N LEU A 157 -17.99 8.61 3.97
CA LEU A 157 -17.40 7.82 5.06
C LEU A 157 -16.38 6.80 4.53
N ILE A 158 -16.73 6.07 3.48
CA ILE A 158 -15.86 5.01 2.94
C ILE A 158 -14.66 5.59 2.20
N VAL A 159 -14.86 6.58 1.33
CA VAL A 159 -13.76 7.20 0.57
C VAL A 159 -12.80 7.92 1.51
N LEU A 160 -13.30 8.75 2.44
CA LEU A 160 -12.47 9.46 3.40
C LEU A 160 -11.81 8.51 4.40
N GLY A 161 -12.53 7.46 4.84
CA GLY A 161 -11.98 6.44 5.74
C GLY A 161 -10.75 5.75 5.14
N TYR A 162 -10.83 5.27 3.90
CA TYR A 162 -9.68 4.68 3.23
C TYR A 162 -8.61 5.71 2.86
N ALA A 163 -8.98 6.95 2.49
CA ALA A 163 -8.00 8.00 2.29
C ALA A 163 -7.16 8.25 3.56
N VAL A 164 -7.81 8.38 4.72
CA VAL A 164 -7.14 8.56 6.01
C VAL A 164 -6.29 7.35 6.38
N ILE A 165 -6.82 6.13 6.25
CA ILE A 165 -6.07 4.90 6.52
C ILE A 165 -4.81 4.83 5.64
N GLY A 166 -4.94 5.07 4.35
CA GLY A 166 -3.83 5.02 3.40
C GLY A 166 -2.78 6.11 3.68
N VAL A 167 -3.22 7.35 3.91
CA VAL A 167 -2.34 8.49 4.22
C VAL A 167 -1.56 8.25 5.51
N ILE A 168 -2.24 7.86 6.59
CA ILE A 168 -1.61 7.60 7.90
C ILE A 168 -0.66 6.40 7.80
N SER A 169 -1.08 5.31 7.17
CA SER A 169 -0.27 4.09 7.03
C SER A 169 0.99 4.35 6.21
N GLY A 170 0.86 5.05 5.07
CA GLY A 170 1.97 5.44 4.22
C GLY A 170 2.94 6.39 4.93
N PHE A 171 2.42 7.38 5.65
CA PHE A 171 3.25 8.28 6.45
C PHE A 171 4.04 7.52 7.52
N TYR A 172 3.36 6.66 8.27
CA TYR A 172 3.97 5.84 9.31
C TYR A 172 5.10 4.96 8.78
N ILE A 173 4.86 4.18 7.72
CA ILE A 173 5.86 3.22 7.23
C ILE A 173 7.08 3.91 6.60
N ILE A 174 6.89 5.07 5.96
CA ILE A 174 7.96 5.79 5.25
C ILE A 174 8.81 6.64 6.21
N PHE A 175 8.18 7.36 7.13
CA PHE A 175 8.86 8.38 7.94
C PHE A 175 9.11 7.96 9.40
N LEU A 176 8.24 7.14 9.98
CA LEU A 176 8.27 6.84 11.43
C LEU A 176 8.83 5.45 11.73
N TYR A 177 8.51 4.44 10.92
CA TYR A 177 8.82 3.04 11.21
C TYR A 177 10.31 2.78 11.46
N SER A 178 11.20 3.29 10.60
CA SER A 178 12.64 3.08 10.72
C SER A 178 13.22 3.67 12.00
N ARG A 179 12.69 4.82 12.44
CA ARG A 179 13.12 5.52 13.66
C ARG A 179 12.62 4.85 14.93
N MET A 180 11.41 4.28 14.88
CA MET A 180 10.74 3.74 16.06
C MET A 180 11.08 2.27 16.35
N ARG A 181 11.23 1.42 15.31
CA ARG A 181 11.28 -0.04 15.51
C ARG A 181 12.69 -0.59 15.74
N PHE A 182 13.73 0.03 15.19
CA PHE A 182 15.11 -0.47 15.25
C PHE A 182 15.94 0.20 16.35
N ARG A 183 15.52 0.04 17.62
CA ARG A 183 16.19 0.70 18.78
C ARG A 183 17.35 -0.10 19.38
N ARG A 184 17.46 -1.39 19.06
CA ARG A 184 18.50 -2.28 19.59
C ARG A 184 19.59 -2.46 18.54
N VAL A 185 20.84 -2.31 18.98
CA VAL A 185 22.04 -2.39 18.12
C VAL A 185 23.01 -3.42 18.70
N GLY A 186 23.77 -4.05 17.82
CA GLY A 186 24.81 -5.03 18.16
C GLY A 186 25.95 -4.96 17.15
N TYR A 187 26.96 -5.78 17.37
CA TYR A 187 28.11 -5.93 16.48
C TYR A 187 28.26 -7.39 16.07
N VAL A 188 28.61 -7.63 14.81
CA VAL A 188 28.91 -8.97 14.32
C VAL A 188 30.22 -9.43 14.96
N GLN A 189 30.17 -10.51 15.75
CA GLN A 189 31.36 -11.12 16.34
C GLN A 189 32.00 -12.13 15.39
N LYS A 190 31.17 -12.90 14.69
CA LYS A 190 31.62 -13.98 13.84
C LYS A 190 30.64 -14.25 12.71
N VAL A 191 31.18 -14.62 11.56
CA VAL A 191 30.43 -15.09 10.39
C VAL A 191 31.00 -16.45 10.00
N THR A 192 30.18 -17.48 10.02
CA THR A 192 30.56 -18.85 9.68
C THR A 192 29.75 -19.31 8.47
N HIS A 193 30.40 -19.67 7.37
CA HIS A 193 29.74 -20.30 6.23
C HIS A 193 29.65 -21.81 6.49
N LEU A 194 28.45 -22.31 6.82
CA LEU A 194 28.25 -23.72 7.16
C LEU A 194 28.28 -24.62 5.91
N ASN A 195 27.80 -24.09 4.77
CA ASN A 195 27.80 -24.76 3.48
C ASN A 195 27.59 -23.71 2.35
N HIS A 196 27.13 -24.14 1.17
CA HIS A 196 26.94 -23.29 -0.01
C HIS A 196 25.74 -22.31 0.07
N ASP A 197 24.77 -22.54 0.95
CA ASP A 197 23.53 -21.76 1.04
C ASP A 197 23.20 -21.26 2.45
N THR A 198 23.99 -21.65 3.46
CA THR A 198 23.74 -21.37 4.87
C THR A 198 24.92 -20.62 5.49
N THR A 199 24.64 -19.44 6.04
CA THR A 199 25.60 -18.61 6.77
C THR A 199 25.07 -18.35 8.18
N GLU A 200 25.89 -18.66 9.18
CA GLU A 200 25.65 -18.34 10.58
C GLU A 200 26.32 -17.01 10.94
N ILE A 201 25.60 -16.15 11.67
CA ILE A 201 26.09 -14.84 12.09
C ILE A 201 25.89 -14.71 13.59
N GLU A 202 26.97 -14.61 14.34
CA GLU A 202 26.96 -14.37 15.78
C GLU A 202 26.99 -12.86 16.05
N ILE A 203 26.00 -12.34 16.79
CA ILE A 203 25.84 -10.91 17.05
C ILE A 203 25.89 -10.64 18.56
N ALA A 204 26.85 -9.83 18.99
CA ALA A 204 26.87 -9.30 20.36
C ALA A 204 26.01 -8.04 20.47
N MET A 205 24.97 -8.11 21.29
CA MET A 205 24.08 -7.00 21.53
C MET A 205 24.71 -5.97 22.50
N LYS A 206 24.59 -4.67 22.21
CA LYS A 206 25.08 -3.61 23.13
C LYS A 206 24.37 -3.59 24.48
N ARG A 207 23.17 -4.16 24.57
CA ARG A 207 22.36 -4.29 25.79
C ARG A 207 21.73 -5.69 25.81
N PRO A 208 21.47 -6.28 26.99
CA PRO A 208 20.82 -7.57 27.11
C PRO A 208 19.52 -7.64 26.28
N TYR A 209 19.43 -8.63 25.39
CA TYR A 209 18.26 -8.88 24.56
C TYR A 209 17.49 -10.06 25.14
N ARG A 210 16.41 -9.78 25.89
CA ARG A 210 15.47 -10.85 26.29
C ARG A 210 14.64 -11.25 25.07
N TYR A 211 14.58 -12.56 24.83
CA TYR A 211 13.78 -13.18 23.79
C TYR A 211 13.18 -14.47 24.31
N ASP A 212 12.03 -14.86 23.75
CA ASP A 212 11.43 -16.15 23.99
C ASP A 212 11.98 -17.13 22.95
N TYR A 213 12.29 -18.35 23.37
CA TYR A 213 12.62 -19.43 22.43
C TYR A 213 11.37 -19.73 21.60
N GLY A 214 11.51 -19.66 20.28
CA GLY A 214 10.45 -19.93 19.31
C GLY A 214 10.68 -21.24 18.58
#